data_AF-A0A6L6WMZ8-F1
#
_entry.id   AF-A0A6L6WMZ8-F1
#
_cell.length_a   1.000
_cell.length_b   1.000
_cell.length_c   1.000
_cell.angle_alpha   90.00
_cell.angle_beta   90.00
_cell.angle_gamma   90.00
#
_symmetry.space_group_name_H-M   'P 1'
#
loop_
_entity.id
_entity.type
_entity.pdbx_description
1 polymer ?
#
loop_
_entity_poly.entity_id
_entity_poly.type
_entity_poly.pdbx_seq_one_letter_code
_entity_poly.pdbx_strand_id
1 'polypeptide(L)'
;MDLNIKVVGLLRFSVLSPTYYSERFSTLEETAAHLFSPERLELRFRIFEQLCLRSLMRQSDMDFTLVVLTAKALPAPYMIRLLDLLDPLPNVVCHPVGEVAHYRMLRQGYAIVPPEEASHEILFRLDDDDAVDIDFVRRSKHLAKGMIPLQGSDTPFIMANNRGFYAQKTDTGVDVFDACERAPLSTGTALVAPVGHGMNPYRFNHRKFAQHFNTFTDISVPSFVRTIHGDNKSDPTQMGRTHKWDNEQIEAGLKRHFDLSVSALQEMLP
;
A
#
# COMPACT_ATOMS: atom_id res chain seq x y z
N MET A 1 23.79 1.05 19.69
CA MET A 1 23.75 0.63 18.27
C MET A 1 23.11 1.78 17.53
N ASP A 2 23.84 2.41 16.62
CA ASP A 2 23.29 3.52 15.85
C ASP A 2 22.37 2.95 14.77
N LEU A 3 21.06 3.07 15.01
CA LEU A 3 20.04 2.57 14.07
C LEU A 3 19.82 3.59 12.96
N ASN A 4 20.48 3.37 11.82
CA ASN A 4 20.13 3.99 10.56
C ASN A 4 19.10 3.10 9.82
N ILE A 5 17.93 3.64 9.48
CA ILE A 5 16.80 2.88 8.95
C ILE A 5 16.38 3.47 7.60
N LYS A 6 16.52 2.70 6.52
CA LYS A 6 15.99 3.06 5.20
C LYS A 6 14.52 2.67 5.10
N VAL A 7 13.68 3.54 4.54
CA VAL A 7 12.27 3.24 4.31
C VAL A 7 12.00 3.14 2.81
N VAL A 8 11.45 2.00 2.39
CA VAL A 8 11.09 1.75 1.00
C VAL A 8 9.64 1.29 0.93
N GLY A 9 8.84 2.06 0.22
CA GLY A 9 7.48 1.69 -0.16
C GLY A 9 7.48 1.03 -1.52
N LEU A 10 6.64 0.01 -1.70
CA LEU A 10 6.33 -0.51 -3.03
C LEU A 10 4.82 -0.62 -3.19
N LEU A 11 4.34 -0.11 -4.31
CA LEU A 11 2.98 -0.35 -4.80
C LEU A 11 3.02 -0.91 -6.21
N ARG A 12 1.92 -1.54 -6.61
CA ARG A 12 1.77 -2.14 -7.94
C ARG A 12 0.72 -1.34 -8.69
N PHE A 13 1.07 -0.77 -9.83
CA PHE A 13 0.15 -0.09 -10.72
C PHE A 13 0.00 -0.92 -11.99
N SER A 14 -1.09 -1.69 -12.08
CA SER A 14 -1.40 -2.54 -13.25
C SER A 14 -0.24 -3.43 -13.72
N VAL A 15 0.35 -4.20 -12.79
CA VAL A 15 1.42 -5.17 -13.10
C VAL A 15 0.87 -6.43 -13.76
N LEU A 16 1.58 -6.95 -14.76
CA LEU A 16 1.22 -8.16 -15.50
C LEU A 16 2.10 -9.33 -15.07
N SER A 17 1.50 -10.38 -14.50
CA SER A 17 2.22 -11.57 -14.04
C SER A 17 1.43 -12.84 -14.33
N PRO A 18 2.08 -13.93 -14.80
CA PRO A 18 1.43 -15.24 -15.00
C PRO A 18 0.95 -15.90 -13.70
N THR A 19 1.34 -15.38 -12.53
CA THR A 19 1.04 -16.00 -11.23
C THR A 19 0.17 -15.14 -10.32
N TYR A 20 -0.18 -13.92 -10.75
CA TYR A 20 -0.94 -13.01 -9.91
C TYR A 20 -2.45 -13.20 -10.11
N TYR A 21 -2.95 -13.13 -11.33
CA TYR A 21 -4.38 -13.29 -11.65
C TYR A 21 -4.77 -14.68 -12.16
N SER A 22 -3.91 -15.69 -11.99
CA SER A 22 -4.09 -17.05 -12.53
C SER A 22 -5.33 -17.80 -12.01
N GLU A 23 -5.91 -17.37 -10.90
CA GLU A 23 -7.18 -17.92 -10.39
C GLU A 23 -8.41 -17.29 -11.07
N ARG A 24 -8.26 -16.11 -11.69
CA ARG A 24 -9.33 -15.33 -12.31
C ARG A 24 -9.33 -15.42 -13.83
N PHE A 25 -8.15 -15.52 -14.45
CA PHE A 25 -7.98 -15.59 -15.90
C PHE A 25 -7.12 -16.79 -16.27
N SER A 26 -7.47 -17.44 -17.40
CA SER A 26 -6.80 -18.65 -17.85
C SER A 26 -5.49 -18.35 -18.58
N THR A 27 -5.40 -17.16 -19.18
CA THR A 27 -4.24 -16.74 -19.98
C THR A 27 -3.71 -15.38 -19.56
N LEU A 28 -2.47 -15.09 -19.98
CA LEU A 28 -1.85 -13.80 -19.71
C LEU A 28 -2.46 -12.69 -20.57
N GLU A 29 -2.92 -13.05 -21.77
CA GLU A 29 -3.62 -12.17 -22.69
C GLU A 29 -4.97 -11.72 -22.11
N GLU A 30 -5.76 -12.63 -21.53
CA GLU A 30 -7.00 -12.29 -20.81
C GLU A 30 -6.72 -11.36 -19.62
N THR A 31 -5.65 -11.67 -18.87
CA THR A 31 -5.21 -10.82 -17.76
C THR A 31 -4.85 -9.41 -18.26
N ALA A 32 -4.08 -9.31 -19.34
CA ALA A 32 -3.69 -8.03 -19.94
C ALA A 32 -4.91 -7.24 -20.46
N ALA A 33 -5.83 -7.91 -21.16
CA ALA A 33 -7.05 -7.29 -21.67
C ALA A 33 -7.91 -6.68 -20.54
N HIS A 34 -8.03 -7.38 -19.41
CA HIS A 34 -8.70 -6.84 -18.24
C HIS A 34 -7.91 -5.68 -17.61
N LEU A 35 -6.64 -5.91 -17.28
CA LEU A 35 -5.80 -4.94 -16.57
C LEU A 35 -5.64 -3.62 -17.32
N PHE A 36 -5.58 -3.69 -18.65
CA PHE A 36 -5.33 -2.55 -19.54
C PHE A 36 -6.58 -2.04 -20.26
N SER A 37 -7.77 -2.50 -19.88
CA SER A 37 -9.01 -1.91 -20.37
C SER A 37 -9.05 -0.41 -20.00
N PRO A 38 -9.41 0.48 -20.94
CA PRO A 38 -9.45 1.92 -20.68
C PRO A 38 -10.29 2.28 -19.45
N GLU A 39 -11.45 1.66 -19.28
CA GLU A 39 -12.37 1.92 -18.17
C GLU A 39 -11.71 1.62 -16.82
N ARG A 40 -10.99 0.49 -16.73
CA ARG A 40 -10.26 0.10 -15.53
C ARG A 40 -9.08 1.04 -15.26
N LEU A 41 -8.29 1.35 -16.29
CA LEU A 41 -7.13 2.23 -16.13
C LEU A 41 -7.54 3.64 -15.71
N GLU A 42 -8.61 4.21 -16.26
CA GLU A 42 -9.13 5.51 -15.81
C GLU A 42 -9.57 5.48 -14.35
N LEU A 43 -10.23 4.41 -13.91
CA LEU A 43 -10.58 4.23 -12.50
C LEU A 43 -9.31 4.14 -11.62
N ARG A 44 -8.32 3.32 -12.01
CA ARG A 44 -7.06 3.19 -11.26
C ARG A 44 -6.32 4.51 -11.18
N PHE A 45 -6.17 5.24 -12.28
CA PHE A 45 -5.51 6.54 -12.27
C PHE A 45 -6.24 7.53 -11.35
N ARG A 46 -7.57 7.59 -11.41
CA ARG A 46 -8.34 8.48 -10.55
C ARG A 46 -8.07 8.21 -9.07
N ILE A 47 -8.21 6.96 -8.62
CA ILE A 47 -8.01 6.62 -7.21
C ILE A 47 -6.53 6.75 -6.82
N PHE A 48 -5.62 6.32 -7.69
CA PHE A 48 -4.18 6.44 -7.45
C PHE A 48 -3.76 7.91 -7.25
N GLU A 49 -4.15 8.80 -8.16
CA GLU A 49 -3.82 10.22 -8.10
C GLU A 49 -4.47 10.92 -6.89
N GLN A 50 -5.77 10.68 -6.67
CA GLN A 50 -6.56 11.43 -5.70
C GLN A 50 -6.46 10.91 -4.27
N LEU A 51 -6.15 9.62 -4.09
CA LEU A 51 -6.07 8.96 -2.78
C LEU A 51 -4.66 8.45 -2.47
N CYS A 52 -4.18 7.46 -3.22
CA CYS A 52 -2.97 6.73 -2.86
C CYS A 52 -1.71 7.60 -2.91
N LEU A 53 -1.39 8.14 -4.09
CA LEU A 53 -0.23 9.01 -4.31
C LEU A 53 -0.33 10.29 -3.47
N ARG A 54 -1.53 10.88 -3.37
CA ARG A 54 -1.80 12.03 -2.49
C ARG A 54 -1.42 11.75 -1.04
N SER A 55 -1.77 10.58 -0.50
CA SER A 55 -1.44 10.22 0.89
C SER A 55 0.07 10.07 1.14
N LEU A 56 0.80 9.57 0.14
CA LEU A 56 2.24 9.38 0.19
C LEU A 56 3.01 10.69 0.01
N MET A 57 2.55 11.58 -0.87
CA MET A 57 3.22 12.86 -1.13
C MET A 57 2.95 13.93 -0.07
N ARG A 58 2.15 13.60 0.94
CA ARG A 58 1.81 14.49 2.06
C ARG A 58 2.37 14.00 3.39
N GLN A 59 3.22 12.98 3.39
CA GLN A 59 3.84 12.49 4.60
C GLN A 59 4.58 13.62 5.33
N SER A 60 4.43 13.68 6.65
CA SER A 60 5.16 14.62 7.50
C SER A 60 6.66 14.33 7.55
N ASP A 61 7.05 13.12 7.15
CA ASP A 61 8.42 12.68 6.95
C ASP A 61 8.55 12.13 5.52
N MET A 62 9.22 12.89 4.65
CA MET A 62 9.43 12.56 3.23
C MET A 62 10.71 11.72 2.99
N ASP A 63 11.43 11.33 4.04
CA ASP A 63 12.63 10.49 3.93
C ASP A 63 12.24 9.01 3.79
N PHE A 64 11.71 8.68 2.62
CA PHE A 64 11.43 7.33 2.14
C PHE A 64 11.52 7.30 0.62
N THR A 65 11.71 6.14 0.02
CA THR A 65 11.61 5.96 -1.44
C THR A 65 10.39 5.14 -1.79
N LEU A 66 9.56 5.62 -2.72
CA LEU A 66 8.42 4.87 -3.26
C LEU A 66 8.77 4.26 -4.61
N VAL A 67 8.57 2.96 -4.75
CA VAL A 67 8.65 2.26 -6.04
C VAL A 67 7.24 2.01 -6.55
N VAL A 68 6.91 2.61 -7.69
CA VAL A 68 5.68 2.33 -8.45
C VAL A 68 6.01 1.27 -9.50
N LEU A 69 5.65 0.02 -9.21
CA LEU A 69 5.90 -1.10 -10.10
C LEU A 69 4.80 -1.17 -11.16
N THR A 70 5.14 -1.17 -12.45
CA THR A 70 4.16 -1.23 -13.55
C THR A 70 4.58 -2.22 -14.64
N ALA A 71 3.65 -2.68 -15.47
CA ALA A 71 3.98 -3.59 -16.57
C ALA A 71 4.69 -2.84 -17.72
N LYS A 72 5.73 -3.43 -18.31
CA LYS A 72 6.32 -2.94 -19.58
C LYS A 72 5.30 -2.92 -20.73
N ALA A 73 4.27 -3.77 -20.65
CA ALA A 73 3.18 -3.86 -21.61
C ALA A 73 2.05 -2.84 -21.37
N LEU A 74 2.16 -1.95 -20.37
CA LEU A 74 1.17 -0.89 -20.15
C LEU A 74 1.03 -0.05 -21.45
N PRO A 75 -0.20 0.24 -21.92
CA PRO A 75 -0.37 0.96 -23.18
C PRO A 75 0.29 2.34 -23.15
N ALA A 76 0.90 2.74 -24.27
CA ALA A 76 1.76 3.92 -24.33
C ALA A 76 1.14 5.22 -23.79
N PRO A 77 -0.14 5.57 -24.09
CA PRO A 77 -0.75 6.78 -23.52
C PRO A 77 -0.78 6.78 -21.99
N TYR A 78 -1.02 5.62 -21.38
CA TYR A 78 -1.06 5.47 -19.93
C TYR A 78 0.33 5.41 -19.31
N MET A 79 1.32 4.83 -19.99
CA MET A 79 2.71 4.90 -19.55
C MET A 79 3.22 6.34 -19.54
N ILE A 80 2.95 7.12 -20.59
CA ILE A 80 3.33 8.54 -20.66
C ILE A 80 2.67 9.30 -19.51
N ARG A 81 1.36 9.16 -19.30
CA ARG A 81 0.64 9.78 -18.17
C ARG A 81 1.24 9.41 -16.82
N LEU A 82 1.61 8.13 -16.61
CA LEU A 82 2.21 7.68 -15.37
C LEU A 82 3.59 8.31 -15.14
N LEU A 83 4.43 8.41 -16.18
CA LEU A 83 5.74 9.04 -16.09
C LEU A 83 5.61 10.54 -15.83
N ASP A 84 4.76 11.26 -16.57
CA ASP A 84 4.51 12.69 -16.38
C ASP A 84 4.05 13.02 -14.95
N LEU A 85 3.26 12.12 -14.35
CA LEU A 85 2.79 12.24 -12.97
C LEU A 85 3.90 12.01 -11.93
N LEU A 86 4.83 11.09 -12.20
CA LEU A 86 5.80 10.61 -11.20
C LEU A 86 7.19 11.25 -11.31
N ASP A 87 7.64 11.58 -12.52
CA ASP A 87 8.99 12.13 -12.78
C ASP A 87 9.32 13.42 -11.98
N PRO A 88 8.36 14.33 -11.70
CA PRO A 88 8.62 15.50 -10.86
C PRO A 88 8.85 15.17 -9.36
N LEU A 89 8.54 13.95 -8.92
CA LEU A 89 8.55 13.57 -7.51
C LEU A 89 9.91 12.94 -7.13
N PRO A 90 10.76 13.62 -6.35
CA PRO A 90 12.16 13.21 -6.17
C PRO A 90 12.34 11.90 -5.41
N ASN A 91 11.32 11.49 -4.65
CA ASN A 91 11.33 10.31 -3.82
C ASN A 91 10.47 9.16 -4.40
N VAL A 92 10.03 9.28 -5.66
CA VAL A 92 9.23 8.26 -6.35
C VAL A 92 9.97 7.75 -7.58
N VAL A 93 9.93 6.43 -7.79
CA VAL A 93 10.56 5.77 -8.93
C VAL A 93 9.53 4.91 -9.64
N CYS A 94 9.25 5.22 -10.90
CA CYS A 94 8.49 4.33 -11.77
C CYS A 94 9.40 3.18 -12.25
N HIS A 95 8.99 1.94 -12.05
CA HIS A 95 9.77 0.76 -12.45
C HIS A 95 8.96 -0.18 -13.35
N PRO A 96 9.10 -0.05 -14.69
CA PRO A 96 8.50 -0.99 -15.63
C PRO A 96 9.16 -2.37 -15.59
N VAL A 97 8.38 -3.40 -15.28
CA VAL A 97 8.83 -4.80 -15.19
C VAL A 97 8.22 -5.67 -16.28
N GLY A 98 8.98 -6.68 -16.70
CA GLY A 98 8.52 -7.71 -17.63
C GLY A 98 7.64 -8.76 -16.96
N GLU A 99 7.16 -9.70 -17.77
CA GLU A 99 6.25 -10.77 -17.38
C GLU A 99 7.01 -11.89 -16.65
N VAL A 100 7.17 -11.73 -15.33
CA VAL A 100 7.79 -12.74 -14.47
C VAL A 100 6.85 -13.12 -13.32
N ALA A 101 7.22 -14.17 -12.57
CA ALA A 101 6.49 -14.54 -11.36
C ALA A 101 6.32 -13.34 -10.41
N HIS A 102 5.14 -13.20 -9.81
CA HIS A 102 4.71 -12.01 -9.07
C HIS A 102 5.66 -11.69 -7.91
N TYR A 103 6.08 -12.69 -7.14
CA TYR A 103 7.03 -12.44 -6.06
C TYR A 103 8.42 -12.03 -6.57
N ARG A 104 8.84 -12.49 -7.76
CA ARG A 104 10.13 -12.13 -8.37
C ARG A 104 10.14 -10.66 -8.80
N MET A 105 9.08 -10.16 -9.43
CA MET A 105 8.99 -8.73 -9.78
C MET A 105 8.98 -7.83 -8.55
N LEU A 106 8.34 -8.25 -7.45
CA LEU A 106 8.32 -7.48 -6.21
C LEU A 106 9.70 -7.40 -5.58
N ARG A 107 10.46 -8.51 -5.57
CA ARG A 107 11.86 -8.49 -5.12
C ARG A 107 12.72 -7.58 -5.99
N GLN A 108 12.53 -7.60 -7.32
CA GLN A 108 13.23 -6.71 -8.23
C GLN A 108 12.90 -5.25 -7.94
N GLY A 109 11.61 -4.93 -7.73
CA GLY A 109 11.15 -3.58 -7.40
C GLY A 109 11.78 -3.03 -6.12
N TYR A 110 11.79 -3.79 -5.01
CA TYR A 110 12.47 -3.32 -3.79
C TYR A 110 13.99 -3.18 -3.99
N ALA A 111 14.62 -4.09 -4.74
CA ALA A 111 16.07 -4.12 -4.92
C ALA A 111 16.64 -2.97 -5.77
N ILE A 112 15.81 -2.16 -6.44
CA ILE A 112 16.29 -0.97 -7.17
C ILE A 112 16.72 0.15 -6.23
N VAL A 113 16.24 0.13 -4.98
CA VAL A 113 16.60 1.10 -3.96
C VAL A 113 17.73 0.51 -3.12
N PRO A 114 18.97 1.02 -3.23
CA PRO A 114 20.07 0.51 -2.43
C PRO A 114 19.87 0.88 -0.95
N PRO A 115 20.30 0.03 -0.02
CA PRO A 115 20.21 0.29 1.41
C PRO A 115 21.19 1.38 1.89
N GLU A 116 22.17 1.79 1.07
CA GLU A 116 23.21 2.76 1.42
C GLU A 116 23.94 2.35 2.72
N GLU A 117 24.08 3.27 3.69
CA GLU A 117 24.67 3.03 5.01
C GLU A 117 23.63 2.60 6.06
N ALA A 118 22.46 2.11 5.65
CA ALA A 118 21.43 1.67 6.58
C ALA A 118 21.83 0.39 7.30
N SER A 119 21.43 0.31 8.57
CA SER A 119 21.52 -0.92 9.37
C SER A 119 20.31 -1.83 9.15
N HIS A 120 19.14 -1.21 8.92
CA HIS A 120 17.85 -1.88 8.79
C HIS A 120 17.01 -1.23 7.70
N GLU A 121 16.02 -1.97 7.22
CA GLU A 121 15.04 -1.50 6.26
C GLU A 121 13.62 -1.64 6.85
N ILE A 122 12.77 -0.66 6.54
CA ILE A 122 11.32 -0.78 6.62
C ILE A 122 10.82 -0.90 5.19
N LEU A 123 10.42 -2.10 4.79
CA LEU A 123 9.82 -2.38 3.49
C LEU A 123 8.31 -2.42 3.65
N PHE A 124 7.59 -1.40 3.18
CA PHE A 124 6.13 -1.34 3.29
C PHE A 124 5.44 -1.56 1.95
N ARG A 125 4.28 -2.22 2.01
CA ARG A 125 3.38 -2.37 0.86
C ARG A 125 2.18 -1.46 0.96
N LEU A 126 1.72 -0.99 -0.19
CA LEU A 126 0.42 -0.35 -0.35
C LEU A 126 -0.20 -0.78 -1.68
N ASP A 127 -1.51 -0.89 -1.72
CA ASP A 127 -2.24 -1.09 -2.97
C ASP A 127 -2.59 0.30 -3.55
N ASP A 128 -2.56 0.46 -4.87
CA ASP A 128 -2.68 1.75 -5.58
C ASP A 128 -4.04 2.45 -5.44
N ASP A 129 -4.97 1.84 -4.70
CA ASP A 129 -6.30 2.32 -4.34
C ASP A 129 -6.52 2.54 -2.85
N ASP A 130 -5.47 2.41 -2.04
CA ASP A 130 -5.51 2.64 -0.60
C ASP A 130 -4.63 3.83 -0.21
N ALA A 131 -4.90 4.42 0.95
CA ALA A 131 -4.11 5.50 1.53
C ALA A 131 -3.63 5.18 2.94
N VAL A 132 -2.54 5.86 3.32
CA VAL A 132 -1.96 5.81 4.67
C VAL A 132 -2.02 7.19 5.33
N ASP A 133 -2.06 7.19 6.67
CA ASP A 133 -2.10 8.42 7.49
C ASP A 133 -0.90 9.35 7.21
N ILE A 134 -1.09 10.66 7.37
CA ILE A 134 -0.10 11.73 7.13
C ILE A 134 1.20 11.55 7.92
N ASP A 135 1.16 10.84 9.05
CA ASP A 135 2.32 10.55 9.90
C ASP A 135 2.86 9.13 9.74
N PHE A 136 2.37 8.35 8.76
CA PHE A 136 2.71 6.93 8.61
C PHE A 136 4.21 6.65 8.59
N VAL A 137 5.00 7.37 7.78
CA VAL A 137 6.47 7.15 7.68
C VAL A 137 7.15 7.50 9.01
N ARG A 138 6.86 8.69 9.55
CA ARG A 138 7.39 9.17 10.83
C ARG A 138 7.11 8.19 11.96
N ARG A 139 5.87 7.71 12.04
CA ARG A 139 5.39 6.79 13.08
C ARG A 139 5.98 5.39 12.91
N SER A 140 6.12 4.91 11.67
CA SER A 140 6.78 3.64 11.36
C SER A 140 8.25 3.65 11.78
N LYS A 141 9.00 4.72 11.46
CA LYS A 141 10.39 4.87 11.91
C LYS A 141 10.49 4.92 13.43
N HIS A 142 9.60 5.66 14.10
CA HIS A 142 9.57 5.74 15.56
C HIS A 142 9.33 4.37 16.21
N LEU A 143 8.31 3.64 15.76
CA LEU A 143 8.01 2.30 16.27
C LEU A 143 9.14 1.31 15.99
N ALA A 144 9.71 1.31 14.77
CA ALA A 144 10.82 0.44 14.43
C ALA A 144 12.05 0.67 15.32
N LYS A 145 12.42 1.93 15.60
CA LYS A 145 13.53 2.26 16.51
C LYS A 145 13.35 1.69 17.92
N GLY A 146 12.11 1.63 18.41
CA GLY A 146 11.79 1.01 19.70
C GLY A 146 11.74 -0.52 19.64
N MET A 147 11.23 -1.08 18.54
CA MET A 147 11.00 -2.53 18.42
C MET A 147 12.23 -3.33 18.02
N ILE A 148 13.14 -2.77 17.20
CA ILE A 148 14.40 -3.44 16.84
C ILE A 148 15.19 -3.93 18.08
N PRO A 149 15.49 -3.10 19.09
CA PRO A 149 16.20 -3.57 20.27
C PRO A 149 15.37 -4.54 21.13
N LEU A 150 14.04 -4.44 21.13
CA LEU A 150 13.16 -5.35 21.87
C LEU A 150 13.10 -6.75 21.23
N GLN A 151 13.14 -6.82 19.89
CA GLN A 151 13.14 -8.07 19.14
C GLN A 151 14.53 -8.70 19.04
N GLY A 152 15.59 -7.87 19.09
CA GLY A 152 16.95 -8.24 18.71
C GLY A 152 17.25 -7.80 17.28
N SER A 153 18.45 -7.26 17.05
CA SER A 153 18.84 -6.62 15.77
C SER A 153 18.73 -7.52 14.54
N ASP A 154 18.85 -8.84 14.73
CA ASP A 154 18.83 -9.79 13.62
C ASP A 154 17.43 -10.39 13.37
N THR A 155 16.42 -10.01 14.17
CA THR A 155 15.08 -10.61 14.12
C THR A 155 14.13 -9.77 13.28
N PRO A 156 13.67 -10.27 12.11
CA PRO A 156 12.69 -9.57 11.31
C PRO A 156 11.30 -9.61 11.97
N PHE A 157 10.53 -8.54 11.82
CA PHE A 157 9.16 -8.45 12.34
C PHE A 157 8.25 -7.63 11.43
N ILE A 158 6.94 -7.82 11.61
CA ILE A 158 5.91 -7.09 10.88
C ILE A 158 5.38 -5.95 11.75
N MET A 159 5.26 -4.77 11.15
CA MET A 159 4.45 -3.66 11.66
C MET A 159 3.22 -3.51 10.77
N ALA A 160 2.04 -3.54 11.37
CA ALA A 160 0.76 -3.45 10.69
C ALA A 160 -0.09 -2.30 11.23
N ASN A 161 -1.07 -1.87 10.44
CA ASN A 161 -2.04 -0.84 10.77
C ASN A 161 -3.44 -1.44 10.71
N ASN A 162 -4.13 -1.52 11.84
CA ASN A 162 -5.44 -2.19 11.87
C ASN A 162 -6.62 -1.25 12.09
N ARG A 163 -6.37 0.01 12.46
CA ARG A 163 -7.42 1.01 12.62
C ARG A 163 -7.39 2.01 11.46
N GLY A 164 -8.54 2.35 10.93
CA GLY A 164 -8.66 3.25 9.78
C GLY A 164 -10.11 3.42 9.34
N PHE A 165 -10.28 3.82 8.08
CA PHE A 165 -11.58 3.99 7.44
C PHE A 165 -11.71 3.07 6.23
N TYR A 166 -12.92 2.62 5.96
CA TYR A 166 -13.28 2.01 4.69
C TYR A 166 -14.11 3.00 3.87
N ALA A 167 -13.92 2.98 2.55
CA ALA A 167 -14.80 3.59 1.57
C ALA A 167 -15.29 2.49 0.64
N GLN A 168 -16.51 2.02 0.86
CA GLN A 168 -17.07 0.86 0.19
C GLN A 168 -18.16 1.28 -0.79
N LYS A 169 -17.93 1.00 -2.07
CA LYS A 169 -18.98 1.12 -3.10
C LYS A 169 -20.09 0.10 -2.82
N THR A 170 -21.32 0.58 -2.81
CA THR A 170 -22.56 -0.18 -2.66
C THR A 170 -23.50 0.14 -3.84
N ASP A 171 -24.64 -0.54 -3.93
CA ASP A 171 -25.66 -0.27 -4.93
C ASP A 171 -26.30 1.13 -4.80
N THR A 172 -26.17 1.76 -3.63
CA THR A 172 -26.81 3.05 -3.30
C THR A 172 -25.83 4.22 -3.19
N GLY A 173 -24.53 3.99 -3.44
CA GLY A 173 -23.48 4.98 -3.29
C GLY A 173 -22.28 4.42 -2.53
N VAL A 174 -21.45 5.29 -1.95
CA VAL A 174 -20.26 4.90 -1.21
C VAL A 174 -20.50 5.07 0.29
N ASP A 175 -20.42 3.96 1.00
CA ASP A 175 -20.45 3.90 2.45
C ASP A 175 -19.06 4.17 3.02
N VAL A 176 -18.95 5.13 3.94
CA VAL A 176 -17.69 5.53 4.56
C VAL A 176 -17.80 5.35 6.07
N PHE A 177 -17.00 4.45 6.63
CA PHE A 177 -17.11 4.06 8.03
C PHE A 177 -15.76 3.75 8.67
N ASP A 178 -15.67 3.90 9.99
CA ASP A 178 -14.49 3.52 10.76
C ASP A 178 -14.39 2.00 10.93
N ALA A 179 -13.16 1.50 11.00
CA ALA A 179 -12.89 0.11 11.31
C ALA A 179 -11.65 -0.07 12.17
N CYS A 180 -11.67 -1.13 12.98
CA CYS A 180 -10.52 -1.66 13.70
C CYS A 180 -10.45 -3.19 13.50
N GLU A 181 -9.58 -3.63 12.61
CA GLU A 181 -9.40 -5.02 12.20
C GLU A 181 -8.67 -5.86 13.26
N ARG A 182 -9.02 -7.15 13.36
CA ARG A 182 -8.31 -8.10 14.25
C ARG A 182 -7.00 -8.59 13.64
N ALA A 183 -6.93 -8.75 12.32
CA ALA A 183 -5.75 -9.24 11.61
C ALA A 183 -5.18 -8.12 10.71
N PRO A 184 -3.86 -8.11 10.43
CA PRO A 184 -3.24 -7.08 9.57
C PRO A 184 -3.95 -6.94 8.22
N LEU A 185 -3.92 -5.73 7.64
CA LEU A 185 -4.36 -5.44 6.27
C LEU A 185 -3.17 -5.35 5.31
N SER A 186 -3.42 -5.17 4.01
CA SER A 186 -2.37 -4.78 3.04
C SER A 186 -2.00 -3.29 3.11
N THR A 187 -2.75 -2.47 3.86
CA THR A 187 -2.64 -1.01 3.91
C THR A 187 -1.45 -0.55 4.76
N GLY A 188 -0.31 -0.31 4.11
CA GLY A 188 0.90 0.18 4.78
C GLY A 188 1.56 -0.84 5.70
N THR A 189 1.26 -2.13 5.55
CA THR A 189 1.93 -3.17 6.34
C THR A 189 3.38 -3.30 5.90
N ALA A 190 4.27 -3.33 6.88
CA ALA A 190 5.71 -3.28 6.67
C ALA A 190 6.44 -4.46 7.30
N LEU A 191 7.46 -4.94 6.59
CA LEU A 191 8.50 -5.79 7.14
C LEU A 191 9.66 -4.92 7.59
N VAL A 192 10.03 -5.04 8.86
CA VAL A 192 11.26 -4.45 9.41
C VAL A 192 12.28 -5.57 9.54
N ALA A 193 13.47 -5.36 8.98
CA ALA A 193 14.54 -6.36 9.00
C ALA A 193 15.92 -5.71 8.89
N PRO A 194 17.00 -6.39 9.32
CA PRO A 194 18.36 -5.97 8.96
C PRO A 194 18.54 -5.98 7.43
N VAL A 195 19.40 -5.10 6.92
CA VAL A 195 19.74 -5.07 5.49
C VAL A 195 20.21 -6.45 5.03
N GLY A 196 19.76 -6.87 3.85
CA GLY A 196 20.16 -8.15 3.25
C GLY A 196 19.31 -9.35 3.69
N HIS A 197 18.29 -9.18 4.54
CA HIS A 197 17.37 -10.26 4.93
C HIS A 197 16.67 -10.92 3.72
N GLY A 198 16.37 -10.16 2.67
CA GLY A 198 15.95 -10.68 1.36
C GLY A 198 14.46 -11.05 1.20
N MET A 199 13.67 -11.04 2.29
CA MET A 199 12.20 -11.11 2.24
C MET A 199 11.56 -9.72 2.17
N ASN A 200 10.29 -9.65 1.80
CA ASN A 200 9.50 -8.42 1.70
C ASN A 200 8.03 -8.69 2.11
N PRO A 201 7.21 -7.65 2.35
CA PRO A 201 5.85 -7.81 2.88
C PRO A 201 4.83 -8.42 1.88
N TYR A 202 5.25 -8.84 0.69
CA TYR A 202 4.41 -9.62 -0.22
C TYR A 202 4.67 -11.12 -0.17
N ARG A 203 5.62 -11.60 0.65
CA ARG A 203 5.98 -13.02 0.74
C ARG A 203 4.82 -13.90 1.20
N PHE A 204 4.06 -13.42 2.17
CA PHE A 204 2.92 -14.13 2.76
C PHE A 204 1.66 -13.29 2.64
N ASN A 205 0.50 -13.95 2.73
CA ASN A 205 -0.76 -13.24 2.85
C ASN A 205 -0.75 -12.39 4.12
N HIS A 206 -1.14 -11.12 4.02
CA HIS A 206 -1.05 -10.17 5.12
C HIS A 206 -1.87 -10.60 6.35
N ARG A 207 -2.99 -11.30 6.16
CA ARG A 207 -3.81 -11.84 7.26
C ARG A 207 -3.12 -12.99 8.00
N LYS A 208 -2.03 -13.57 7.46
CA LYS A 208 -1.32 -14.74 8.00
C LYS A 208 0.07 -14.39 8.55
N PHE A 209 0.44 -13.12 8.66
CA PHE A 209 1.80 -12.75 9.10
C PHE A 209 2.20 -13.30 10.47
N ALA A 210 1.27 -13.37 11.43
CA ALA A 210 1.54 -13.93 12.75
C ALA A 210 1.90 -15.43 12.74
N GLN A 211 1.77 -16.13 11.62
CA GLN A 211 2.24 -17.51 11.44
C GLN A 211 3.72 -17.59 11.01
N HIS A 212 4.33 -16.46 10.65
CA HIS A 212 5.65 -16.39 10.02
C HIS A 212 6.60 -15.38 10.67
N PHE A 213 6.06 -14.29 11.24
CA PHE A 213 6.83 -13.23 11.90
C PHE A 213 6.12 -12.77 13.18
N ASN A 214 6.91 -12.32 14.16
CA ASN A 214 6.36 -11.49 15.22
C ASN A 214 5.68 -10.27 14.58
N THR A 215 4.43 -10.01 14.97
CA THR A 215 3.56 -9.05 14.29
C THR A 215 3.01 -8.07 15.31
N PHE A 216 3.32 -6.81 15.11
CA PHE A 216 2.87 -5.70 15.94
C PHE A 216 1.88 -4.86 15.15
N THR A 217 0.75 -4.55 15.77
CA THR A 217 -0.30 -3.74 15.16
C THR A 217 -0.44 -2.44 15.93
N ASP A 218 -0.45 -1.32 15.21
CA ASP A 218 -0.79 -0.02 15.75
C ASP A 218 -2.28 0.32 15.47
N ILE A 219 -2.96 0.79 16.52
CA ILE A 219 -4.34 1.28 16.50
C ILE A 219 -4.48 2.66 17.16
N SER A 220 -3.37 3.32 17.48
CA SER A 220 -3.35 4.62 18.17
C SER A 220 -4.06 5.71 17.37
N VAL A 221 -4.00 5.63 16.04
CA VAL A 221 -4.66 6.55 15.10
C VAL A 221 -5.41 5.79 13.98
N PRO A 222 -6.36 6.43 13.29
CA PRO A 222 -6.83 5.97 11.98
C PRO A 222 -5.66 6.04 10.98
N SER A 223 -5.09 4.89 10.65
CA SER A 223 -3.82 4.76 9.92
C SER A 223 -3.98 4.47 8.43
N PHE A 224 -5.18 4.10 7.99
CA PHE A 224 -5.47 3.84 6.57
C PHE A 224 -6.84 4.39 6.14
N VAL A 225 -6.99 4.63 4.84
CA VAL A 225 -8.27 4.61 4.13
C VAL A 225 -8.19 3.48 3.12
N ARG A 226 -9.11 2.53 3.20
CA ARG A 226 -9.17 1.37 2.31
C ARG A 226 -10.39 1.45 1.41
N THR A 227 -10.21 1.31 0.10
CA THR A 227 -11.33 1.34 -0.82
C THR A 227 -11.82 -0.07 -1.16
N ILE A 228 -13.13 -0.23 -1.30
CA ILE A 228 -13.77 -1.47 -1.77
C ILE A 228 -14.63 -1.14 -2.98
N HIS A 229 -14.29 -1.70 -4.14
CA HIS A 229 -14.97 -1.52 -5.41
C HIS A 229 -14.80 -2.75 -6.32
N GLY A 230 -15.57 -2.85 -7.40
CA GLY A 230 -15.63 -4.05 -8.25
C GLY A 230 -14.35 -4.47 -8.99
N ASP A 231 -13.27 -3.70 -8.88
CA ASP A 231 -11.96 -4.03 -9.49
C ASP A 231 -10.97 -4.62 -8.48
N ASN A 232 -11.26 -4.64 -7.17
CA ASN A 232 -10.36 -5.27 -6.21
C ASN A 232 -10.15 -6.75 -6.59
N LYS A 233 -8.90 -7.22 -6.49
CA LYS A 233 -8.56 -8.59 -6.89
C LYS A 233 -9.24 -9.66 -6.03
N SER A 234 -9.40 -9.41 -4.74
CA SER A 234 -9.88 -10.38 -3.75
C SER A 234 -11.13 -9.87 -3.05
N ASP A 235 -12.04 -10.77 -2.71
CA ASP A 235 -13.21 -10.47 -1.89
C ASP A 235 -12.79 -9.90 -0.52
N PRO A 236 -13.10 -8.63 -0.22
CA PRO A 236 -12.68 -8.02 1.03
C PRO A 236 -13.43 -8.65 2.21
N THR A 237 -12.71 -9.38 3.06
CA THR A 237 -13.26 -9.84 4.34
C THR A 237 -12.92 -8.83 5.43
N GLN A 238 -13.94 -8.28 6.08
CA GLN A 238 -13.82 -7.45 7.28
C GLN A 238 -13.87 -8.36 8.52
N MET A 239 -12.88 -8.26 9.42
CA MET A 239 -12.74 -9.17 10.57
C MET A 239 -12.68 -8.42 11.90
N GLY A 240 -13.18 -7.18 11.92
CA GLY A 240 -12.98 -6.23 12.99
C GLY A 240 -14.25 -5.60 13.53
N ARG A 241 -14.06 -4.60 14.40
CA ARG A 241 -15.14 -3.70 14.80
C ARG A 241 -15.31 -2.65 13.70
N THR A 242 -16.54 -2.39 13.28
CA THR A 242 -16.86 -1.34 12.30
C THR A 242 -18.02 -0.49 12.80
N HIS A 243 -18.22 0.68 12.19
CA HIS A 243 -19.36 1.58 12.43
C HIS A 243 -19.51 1.94 13.92
N LYS A 244 -18.40 2.34 14.55
CA LYS A 244 -18.38 2.80 15.94
C LYS A 244 -18.29 4.31 16.06
N TRP A 245 -17.89 4.99 14.99
CA TRP A 245 -17.85 6.44 14.91
C TRP A 245 -19.11 6.98 14.24
N ASP A 246 -19.55 8.14 14.70
CA ASP A 246 -20.56 8.93 13.98
C ASP A 246 -19.92 9.72 12.81
N ASN A 247 -20.77 10.38 12.02
CA ASN A 247 -20.33 11.10 10.83
C ASN A 247 -19.40 12.28 11.15
N GLU A 248 -19.58 12.97 12.28
CA GLU A 248 -18.73 14.09 12.67
C GLU A 248 -17.32 13.59 13.03
N GLN A 249 -17.25 12.48 13.76
CA GLN A 249 -15.99 11.82 14.09
C GLN A 249 -15.26 11.31 12.84
N ILE A 250 -15.99 10.70 11.89
CA ILE A 250 -15.41 10.24 10.61
C ILE A 250 -14.85 11.42 9.82
N GLU A 251 -15.63 12.49 9.65
CA GLU A 251 -15.21 13.69 8.90
C GLU A 251 -13.97 14.33 9.55
N ALA A 252 -13.97 14.51 10.87
CA ALA A 252 -12.83 15.04 11.61
C ALA A 252 -11.59 14.14 11.50
N GLY A 253 -11.77 12.82 11.54
CA GLY A 253 -10.70 11.84 11.40
C GLY A 253 -10.09 11.83 10.00
N LEU A 254 -10.92 11.79 8.95
CA LEU A 254 -10.48 11.89 7.56
C LEU A 254 -9.73 13.18 7.30
N LYS A 255 -10.27 14.31 7.79
CA LYS A 255 -9.64 15.62 7.62
C LYS A 255 -8.29 15.68 8.31
N ARG A 256 -8.19 15.19 9.54
CA ARG A 256 -6.95 15.23 10.33
C ARG A 256 -5.85 14.33 9.77
N HIS A 257 -6.19 13.09 9.42
CA HIS A 257 -5.21 12.05 9.12
C HIS A 257 -4.89 11.91 7.64
N PHE A 258 -5.78 12.36 6.74
CA PHE A 258 -5.63 12.20 5.29
C PHE A 258 -5.85 13.49 4.50
N ASP A 259 -6.32 14.56 5.15
CA ASP A 259 -6.84 15.78 4.52
C ASP A 259 -7.86 15.45 3.41
N LEU A 260 -8.82 14.60 3.78
CA LEU A 260 -9.96 14.15 2.98
C LEU A 260 -11.28 14.48 3.69
N SER A 261 -12.37 14.38 2.95
CA SER A 261 -13.75 14.42 3.43
C SER A 261 -14.49 13.14 3.02
N VAL A 262 -15.62 12.86 3.66
CA VAL A 262 -16.54 11.80 3.21
C VAL A 262 -16.98 12.05 1.76
N SER A 263 -17.32 13.30 1.42
CA SER A 263 -17.78 13.66 0.07
C SER A 263 -16.72 13.40 -1.01
N ALA A 264 -15.44 13.68 -0.73
CA ALA A 264 -14.36 13.42 -1.67
C ALA A 264 -14.20 11.92 -1.96
N LEU A 265 -14.38 11.06 -0.94
CA LEU A 265 -14.36 9.61 -1.13
C LEU A 265 -15.57 9.11 -1.94
N GLN A 266 -16.74 9.72 -1.72
CA GLN A 266 -17.97 9.40 -2.46
C GLN A 266 -17.89 9.78 -3.94
N GLU A 267 -17.32 10.95 -4.26
CA GLU A 267 -17.14 11.42 -5.64
C GLU A 267 -16.08 10.62 -6.41
N MET A 268 -15.03 10.19 -5.71
CA MET A 268 -13.91 9.47 -6.31
C MET A 268 -14.27 8.03 -6.73
N LEU A 269 -15.16 7.38 -5.97
CA LEU A 269 -15.63 6.02 -6.21
C LEU A 269 -17.05 6.02 -6.80
N PRO A 270 -17.23 6.32 -8.11
CA PRO A 270 -18.55 6.25 -8.75
C PRO A 270 -19.05 4.81 -8.79
#